data_AF-A0AAP3AT67-F1
#
_entry.id   AF-A0AAP3AT67-F1
#
_cell.length_a   1.000
_cell.length_b   1.000
_cell.length_c   1.000
_cell.angle_alpha   90.00
_cell.angle_beta   90.00
_cell.angle_gamma   90.00
#
_symmetry.space_group_name_H-M   'P 1'
#
loop_
_entity.id
_entity.type
_entity.pdbx_description
1 polymer ?
#
loop_
_entity_poly.entity_id
_entity_poly.type
_entity_poly.pdbx_seq_one_letter_code
_entity_poly.pdbx_strand_id
1 'polypeptide(L)'
;MKEIICPYYWDCGKISETKELNEYDFNFLQSAVLKKMIFMFIHCPKCSRMFKFDTVKWEAEATHTVAPNIIVEKKKKTTKQLISILDKAKIEIPTAYFDYLTGNNFNSEISIFENEDNFKLYDLNELCEKINIDGKSYLIIRQLKGFVSSLMGIIDETSKSKKEQQFTLTELSNCLTIGYENTRILFIDYRDSNSIWIFHSDNGYDFEKTNKKLNEIIKKSK
;
A
#
# COMPACT_ATOMS: atom_id res chain seq x y z
N MET A 1 -35.70 -5.21 -24.54
CA MET A 1 -35.01 -4.45 -23.47
C MET A 1 -33.74 -5.21 -23.16
N LYS A 2 -32.62 -4.51 -22.96
CA LYS A 2 -31.35 -5.20 -22.67
C LYS A 2 -31.16 -5.25 -21.16
N GLU A 3 -30.59 -6.35 -20.69
CA GLU A 3 -30.27 -6.56 -19.28
C GLU A 3 -28.83 -6.13 -19.01
N ILE A 4 -28.57 -5.71 -17.78
CA ILE A 4 -27.24 -5.40 -17.26
C ILE A 4 -27.00 -6.26 -16.03
N ILE A 5 -25.85 -6.90 -15.99
CA ILE A 5 -25.43 -7.72 -14.85
C ILE A 5 -24.49 -6.90 -13.98
N CYS A 6 -24.78 -6.81 -12.68
CA CYS A 6 -23.87 -6.16 -11.74
C CYS A 6 -22.55 -6.96 -11.66
N PRO A 7 -21.37 -6.35 -11.89
CA PRO A 7 -20.10 -7.09 -11.91
C PRO A 7 -19.60 -7.47 -10.49
N TYR A 8 -20.24 -6.95 -9.45
CA TYR A 8 -19.97 -7.30 -8.06
C TYR A 8 -20.75 -8.54 -7.62
N TYR A 9 -20.36 -9.71 -8.11
CA TYR A 9 -21.01 -11.00 -7.76
C TYR A 9 -21.03 -11.29 -6.26
N TRP A 10 -20.05 -10.77 -5.52
CA TRP A 10 -19.92 -10.90 -4.07
C TRP A 10 -20.81 -9.92 -3.29
N ASP A 11 -21.37 -8.91 -3.95
CA ASP A 11 -22.23 -7.90 -3.33
C ASP A 11 -23.69 -8.15 -3.69
N CYS A 12 -24.01 -8.20 -4.99
CA CYS A 12 -25.34 -8.58 -5.44
C CYS A 12 -25.34 -9.49 -6.67
N GLY A 13 -24.47 -9.25 -7.65
CA GLY A 13 -24.42 -10.01 -8.91
C GLY A 13 -25.73 -10.03 -9.70
N LYS A 14 -26.71 -9.18 -9.34
CA LYS A 14 -28.07 -9.27 -9.88
C LYS A 14 -28.12 -8.75 -11.30
N ILE A 15 -28.99 -9.38 -12.07
CA ILE A 15 -29.42 -8.91 -13.39
C ILE A 15 -30.49 -7.84 -13.16
N SER A 16 -30.44 -6.76 -13.93
CA SER A 16 -31.45 -5.70 -13.91
C SER A 16 -31.71 -5.21 -15.32
N GLU A 17 -32.95 -4.85 -15.61
CA GLU A 17 -33.29 -4.20 -16.85
C GLU A 17 -32.77 -2.76 -16.86
N THR A 18 -32.40 -2.24 -18.04
CA THR A 18 -31.95 -0.84 -18.16
C THR A 18 -32.94 0.17 -17.62
N LYS A 19 -34.25 -0.12 -17.66
CA LYS A 19 -35.31 0.77 -17.15
C LYS A 19 -35.34 0.87 -15.62
N GLU A 20 -34.66 -0.04 -14.93
CA GLU A 20 -34.56 -0.04 -13.47
C GLU A 20 -33.44 0.88 -12.97
N LEU A 21 -32.58 1.37 -13.86
CA LEU A 21 -31.59 2.39 -13.53
C LEU A 21 -32.27 3.66 -13.04
N ASN A 22 -31.57 4.43 -12.21
CA ASN A 22 -32.03 5.77 -11.87
C ASN A 22 -32.13 6.64 -13.15
N GLU A 23 -32.91 7.71 -13.09
CA GLU A 23 -33.21 8.56 -14.25
C GLU A 23 -31.95 9.11 -14.92
N TYR A 24 -30.95 9.51 -14.12
CA TYR A 24 -29.68 10.02 -14.62
C TYR A 24 -28.91 8.97 -15.42
N ASP A 25 -28.69 7.79 -14.83
CA ASP A 25 -27.94 6.69 -15.45
C ASP A 25 -28.69 6.13 -16.68
N PHE A 26 -30.02 6.09 -16.64
CA PHE A 26 -30.84 5.68 -17.79
C PHE A 26 -30.69 6.64 -18.97
N ASN A 27 -30.81 7.95 -18.71
CA ASN A 27 -30.66 8.98 -19.74
C ASN A 27 -29.22 9.02 -20.29
N PHE A 28 -28.22 8.86 -19.42
CA PHE A 28 -26.83 8.80 -19.82
C PHE A 28 -26.53 7.56 -20.67
N LEU A 29 -27.06 6.39 -20.30
CA LEU A 29 -26.94 5.15 -21.07
C LEU A 29 -27.53 5.30 -22.47
N GLN A 30 -28.70 5.91 -22.62
CA GLN A 30 -29.28 6.16 -23.95
C GLN A 30 -28.36 7.02 -24.83
N SER A 31 -27.83 8.11 -24.27
CA SER A 31 -26.87 8.98 -24.97
C SER A 31 -25.58 8.23 -25.34
N ALA A 32 -25.06 7.42 -24.42
CA ALA A 32 -23.83 6.66 -24.59
C ALA A 32 -23.96 5.58 -25.68
N VAL A 33 -25.10 4.89 -25.74
CA VAL A 33 -25.43 3.93 -26.81
C VAL A 33 -25.47 4.60 -28.17
N LEU A 34 -26.14 5.76 -28.29
CA LEU A 34 -26.21 6.52 -29.54
C LEU A 34 -24.82 6.98 -30.01
N LYS A 35 -23.97 7.36 -29.06
CA LYS A 35 -22.58 7.83 -29.31
C LYS A 35 -21.55 6.70 -29.38
N LYS A 36 -21.95 5.43 -29.26
CA LYS A 36 -21.06 4.26 -29.22
C LYS A 36 -19.92 4.41 -28.21
N MET A 37 -20.23 4.92 -27.01
CA MET A 37 -19.22 5.10 -25.97
C MET A 37 -18.77 3.73 -25.44
N ILE A 38 -17.48 3.44 -25.55
CA ILE A 38 -16.86 2.20 -25.02
C ILE A 38 -16.63 2.26 -23.50
N PHE A 39 -17.02 3.36 -22.87
CA PHE A 39 -16.76 3.63 -21.47
C PHE A 39 -17.77 4.61 -20.90
N MET A 40 -18.45 4.18 -19.82
CA MET A 40 -19.25 5.03 -18.96
C MET A 40 -19.29 4.44 -17.54
N PHE A 41 -19.72 5.23 -16.57
CA PHE A 41 -20.05 4.75 -15.24
C PHE A 41 -21.56 4.78 -15.04
N ILE A 42 -22.11 3.72 -14.45
CA ILE A 42 -23.51 3.62 -14.04
C ILE A 42 -23.60 2.94 -12.67
N HIS A 43 -24.70 3.15 -11.97
CA HIS A 43 -24.96 2.54 -10.67
C HIS A 43 -25.87 1.31 -10.80
N CYS A 44 -25.56 0.27 -10.04
CA CYS A 44 -26.45 -0.88 -9.92
C CYS A 44 -27.76 -0.45 -9.22
N PRO A 45 -28.93 -0.73 -9.79
CA PRO A 45 -30.19 -0.34 -9.16
C PRO A 45 -30.54 -1.17 -7.92
N LYS A 46 -29.80 -2.26 -7.66
CA LYS A 46 -30.04 -3.16 -6.50
C LYS A 46 -29.12 -2.89 -5.32
N CYS A 47 -27.86 -2.51 -5.56
CA CYS A 47 -26.88 -2.27 -4.49
C CYS A 47 -26.22 -0.90 -4.54
N SER A 48 -26.62 -0.04 -5.48
CA SER A 48 -26.12 1.33 -5.66
C SER A 48 -24.63 1.46 -5.96
N ARG A 49 -23.89 0.36 -6.09
CA ARG A 49 -22.48 0.41 -6.47
C ARG A 49 -22.31 0.91 -7.90
N MET A 50 -21.38 1.83 -8.06
CA MET A 50 -20.93 2.28 -9.37
C MET A 50 -20.03 1.22 -10.01
N PHE A 51 -20.17 1.02 -11.31
CA PHE A 51 -19.29 0.17 -12.11
C PHE A 51 -19.09 0.75 -13.51
N LYS A 52 -18.05 0.30 -14.20
CA LYS A 52 -17.74 0.68 -15.57
C LYS A 52 -18.59 -0.15 -16.53
N PHE A 53 -19.11 0.47 -17.58
CA PHE A 53 -19.93 -0.21 -18.57
C PHE A 53 -19.47 0.15 -19.99
N ASP A 54 -19.36 -0.87 -20.86
CA ASP A 54 -19.06 -0.73 -22.29
C ASP A 54 -20.37 -0.91 -23.08
N THR A 55 -20.85 0.15 -23.73
CA THR A 55 -22.12 0.11 -24.48
C THR A 55 -22.02 -0.62 -25.82
N VAL A 56 -20.81 -0.84 -26.33
CA VAL A 56 -20.55 -1.53 -27.60
C VAL A 56 -20.47 -3.03 -27.37
N LYS A 57 -19.69 -3.48 -26.38
CA LYS A 57 -19.63 -4.89 -25.97
C LYS A 57 -20.82 -5.33 -25.13
N TRP A 58 -21.50 -4.38 -24.51
CA TRP A 58 -22.58 -4.61 -23.56
C TRP A 58 -22.11 -5.37 -22.30
N GLU A 59 -20.96 -4.96 -21.76
CA GLU A 59 -20.29 -5.63 -20.65
C GLU A 59 -20.07 -4.66 -19.48
N ALA A 60 -20.23 -5.17 -18.26
CA ALA A 60 -19.98 -4.45 -17.02
C ALA A 60 -18.66 -4.91 -16.38
N GLU A 61 -17.87 -3.96 -15.88
CA GLU A 61 -16.58 -4.19 -15.23
C GLU A 61 -16.56 -3.50 -13.86
N ALA A 62 -16.16 -4.23 -12.83
CA ALA A 62 -16.02 -3.72 -11.47
C ALA A 62 -14.96 -2.61 -11.40
N THR A 63 -15.25 -1.52 -10.70
CA THR A 63 -14.32 -0.40 -10.52
C THR A 63 -13.55 -0.61 -9.22
N HIS A 64 -12.31 -1.09 -9.34
CA HIS A 64 -11.25 -1.14 -8.31
C HIS A 64 -11.60 -1.76 -6.94
N THR A 65 -12.79 -2.28 -6.73
CA THR A 65 -13.19 -2.93 -5.48
C THR A 65 -13.03 -4.43 -5.63
N VAL A 66 -11.92 -4.93 -5.09
CA VAL A 66 -11.68 -6.35 -4.90
C VAL A 66 -12.77 -6.90 -3.98
N ALA A 67 -13.25 -8.11 -4.24
CA ALA A 67 -14.18 -8.77 -3.33
C ALA A 67 -13.58 -8.79 -1.91
N PRO A 68 -14.30 -8.33 -0.87
CA PRO A 68 -13.76 -8.22 0.48
C PRO A 68 -13.30 -9.56 1.08
N ASN A 69 -13.71 -10.69 0.49
CA ASN A 69 -13.40 -12.03 0.97
C ASN A 69 -12.55 -12.89 0.01
N ILE A 70 -11.99 -12.34 -1.07
CA ILE A 70 -10.95 -13.07 -1.80
C ILE A 70 -9.62 -12.68 -1.19
N ILE A 71 -9.19 -13.48 -0.21
CA ILE A 71 -7.77 -13.57 0.12
C ILE A 71 -7.12 -14.15 -1.13
N VAL A 72 -6.62 -13.30 -2.03
CA VAL A 72 -5.69 -13.77 -3.06
C VAL A 72 -4.45 -14.17 -2.29
N GLU A 73 -4.36 -15.44 -1.90
CA GLU A 73 -3.13 -16.00 -1.36
C GLU A 73 -2.08 -15.89 -2.46
N LYS A 74 -1.34 -14.77 -2.46
CA LYS A 74 -0.18 -14.59 -3.30
C LYS A 74 0.77 -15.71 -2.90
N LYS A 75 1.04 -16.62 -3.83
CA LYS A 75 2.01 -17.71 -3.62
C LYS A 75 3.30 -17.09 -3.10
N LYS A 76 3.64 -17.38 -1.83
CA LYS A 76 4.84 -16.83 -1.19
C LYS A 76 6.06 -17.19 -2.02
N LYS A 77 6.93 -16.20 -2.25
CA LYS A 77 8.19 -16.43 -2.96
C LYS A 77 9.11 -17.23 -2.05
N THR A 78 9.95 -18.06 -2.66
CA THR A 78 11.01 -18.77 -1.93
C THR A 78 12.08 -17.79 -1.44
N THR A 79 12.80 -18.13 -0.37
CA THR A 79 13.90 -17.30 0.15
C THR A 79 14.94 -16.97 -0.93
N LYS A 80 15.27 -17.91 -1.81
CA LYS A 80 16.19 -17.68 -2.94
C LYS A 80 15.67 -16.60 -3.90
N GLN A 81 14.37 -16.59 -4.19
CA GLN A 81 13.75 -15.57 -5.04
C GLN A 81 13.73 -14.20 -4.34
N LEU A 82 13.48 -14.18 -3.03
CA LEU A 82 13.47 -12.95 -2.22
C LEU A 82 14.86 -12.33 -2.15
N ILE A 83 15.91 -13.13 -1.92
CA ILE A 83 17.31 -12.67 -1.99
C ILE A 83 17.62 -12.06 -3.35
N SER A 84 17.25 -12.72 -4.45
CA SER A 84 17.47 -12.17 -5.80
C SER A 84 16.75 -10.83 -6.04
N ILE A 85 15.60 -10.60 -5.41
CA ILE A 85 14.89 -9.31 -5.47
C ILE A 85 15.70 -8.23 -4.73
N LEU A 86 16.17 -8.53 -3.52
CA LEU A 86 16.98 -7.61 -2.71
C LEU A 86 18.31 -7.28 -3.40
N ASP A 87 19.00 -8.27 -3.95
CA ASP A 87 20.27 -8.10 -4.67
C ASP A 87 20.11 -7.20 -5.89
N LYS A 88 19.08 -7.44 -6.71
CA LYS A 88 18.77 -6.61 -7.89
C LYS A 88 18.47 -5.17 -7.49
N ALA A 89 17.84 -4.97 -6.34
CA ALA A 89 17.52 -3.66 -5.81
C ALA A 89 18.68 -3.03 -5.00
N LYS A 90 19.80 -3.73 -4.84
CA LYS A 90 20.97 -3.33 -4.02
C LYS A 90 20.55 -2.96 -2.59
N ILE A 91 19.79 -3.83 -1.95
CA ILE A 91 19.27 -3.64 -0.60
C ILE A 91 20.00 -4.60 0.33
N GLU A 92 20.73 -4.03 1.27
CA GLU A 92 21.42 -4.77 2.32
C GLU A 92 20.59 -4.73 3.58
N ILE A 93 20.15 -5.91 4.04
CA ILE A 93 19.44 -6.07 5.32
C ILE A 93 20.47 -6.53 6.36
N PRO A 94 20.49 -5.94 7.58
CA PRO A 94 21.36 -6.43 8.64
C PRO A 94 21.20 -7.95 8.85
N THR A 95 22.29 -8.70 8.84
CA THR A 95 22.27 -10.18 8.87
C THR A 95 21.40 -10.74 9.98
N ALA A 96 21.52 -10.21 11.21
CA ALA A 96 20.73 -10.65 12.35
C ALA A 96 19.22 -10.46 12.16
N TYR A 97 18.80 -9.44 11.41
CA TYR A 97 17.39 -9.22 11.08
C TYR A 97 16.95 -10.09 9.92
N PHE A 98 17.81 -10.35 8.93
CA PHE A 98 17.53 -11.31 7.87
C PHE A 98 17.30 -12.73 8.44
N ASP A 99 18.14 -13.15 9.39
CA ASP A 99 17.99 -14.42 10.10
C ASP A 99 16.68 -14.48 10.88
N TYR A 100 16.30 -13.38 11.53
CA TYR A 100 15.00 -13.26 12.23
C TYR A 100 13.82 -13.37 11.26
N LEU A 101 13.88 -12.71 10.10
CA LEU A 101 12.82 -12.72 9.07
C LEU A 101 12.65 -14.08 8.39
N THR A 102 13.70 -14.91 8.36
CA THR A 102 13.68 -16.23 7.72
C THR A 102 13.59 -17.39 8.71
N GLY A 103 13.70 -17.09 10.01
CA GLY A 103 13.57 -18.05 11.10
C GLY A 103 12.13 -18.39 11.47
N ASN A 104 11.98 -19.37 12.36
CA ASN A 104 10.66 -19.82 12.85
C ASN A 104 10.09 -18.96 13.97
N ASN A 105 10.84 -17.94 14.41
CA ASN A 105 10.54 -17.11 15.56
C ASN A 105 10.14 -15.68 15.16
N PHE A 106 9.80 -15.45 13.88
CA PHE A 106 9.28 -14.15 13.46
C PHE A 106 7.96 -13.84 14.18
N ASN A 107 7.96 -12.73 14.93
CA ASN A 107 6.75 -12.12 15.48
C ASN A 107 6.34 -10.94 14.58
N SER A 108 5.11 -11.00 14.06
CA SER A 108 4.55 -9.99 13.17
C SER A 108 4.07 -8.73 13.89
N GLU A 109 4.18 -8.65 15.22
CA GLU A 109 3.71 -7.50 15.99
C GLU A 109 4.76 -7.01 17.00
N ILE A 110 4.79 -5.69 17.19
CA ILE A 110 5.60 -5.04 18.21
C ILE A 110 4.86 -3.87 18.85
N SER A 111 4.77 -3.90 20.18
CA SER A 111 4.40 -2.74 20.97
C SER A 111 5.59 -1.79 21.08
N ILE A 112 5.43 -0.57 20.55
CA ILE A 112 6.36 0.55 20.69
C ILE A 112 5.92 1.46 21.85
N PHE A 113 4.62 1.70 21.97
CA PHE A 113 4.00 2.48 23.04
C PHE A 113 3.05 1.59 23.86
N GLU A 114 3.00 1.81 25.17
CA GLU A 114 2.21 0.95 26.08
C GLU A 114 0.69 1.13 25.95
N ASN A 115 0.24 2.31 25.51
CA ASN A 115 -1.18 2.68 25.44
C ASN A 115 -1.68 2.89 24.01
N GLU A 116 -0.98 2.34 23.02
CA GLU A 116 -1.37 2.46 21.61
C GLU A 116 -1.37 1.09 20.94
N ASP A 117 -1.95 1.04 19.75
CA ASP A 117 -1.97 -0.16 18.93
C ASP A 117 -0.55 -0.64 18.58
N ASN A 118 -0.41 -1.96 18.46
CA ASN A 118 0.84 -2.57 18.05
C ASN A 118 1.18 -2.22 16.61
N PHE A 119 2.46 -2.00 16.34
CA PHE A 119 2.97 -1.98 14.98
C PHE A 119 2.99 -3.40 14.41
N LYS A 120 2.54 -3.52 13.16
CA LYS A 120 2.72 -4.74 12.36
C LYS A 120 4.08 -4.71 11.68
N LEU A 121 4.85 -5.77 11.84
CA LEU A 121 6.12 -5.98 11.17
C LEU A 121 5.89 -6.74 9.87
N TYR A 122 6.54 -6.27 8.81
CA TYR A 122 6.52 -6.93 7.53
C TYR A 122 7.37 -8.20 7.56
N ASP A 123 6.83 -9.31 7.08
CA ASP A 123 7.63 -10.50 6.78
C ASP A 123 8.53 -10.25 5.55
N LEU A 124 9.49 -11.14 5.28
CA LEU A 124 10.40 -10.97 4.15
C LEU A 124 9.69 -10.91 2.78
N ASN A 125 8.56 -11.61 2.62
CA ASN A 125 7.78 -11.54 1.40
C ASN A 125 7.17 -10.15 1.23
N GLU A 126 6.55 -9.63 2.30
CA GLU A 126 5.93 -8.31 2.34
C GLU A 126 6.97 -7.21 2.07
N LEU A 127 8.14 -7.26 2.72
CA LEU A 127 9.24 -6.32 2.48
C LEU A 127 9.68 -6.28 1.00
N CYS A 128 9.56 -7.41 0.29
CA CYS A 128 9.87 -7.55 -1.14
C CYS A 128 8.67 -7.34 -2.07
N GLU A 129 7.51 -6.92 -1.56
CA GLU A 129 6.39 -6.51 -2.38
C GLU A 129 6.60 -5.11 -2.94
N LYS A 130 5.91 -4.83 -4.05
CA LYS A 130 5.94 -3.52 -4.69
C LYS A 130 4.79 -2.66 -4.18
N ILE A 131 5.09 -1.43 -3.80
CA ILE A 131 4.15 -0.36 -3.52
C ILE A 131 4.27 0.72 -4.59
N ASN A 132 3.16 1.42 -4.87
CA ASN A 132 3.15 2.60 -5.72
C ASN A 132 3.17 3.85 -4.84
N ILE A 133 4.13 4.75 -5.08
CA ILE A 133 4.21 6.06 -4.44
C ILE A 133 4.35 7.08 -5.56
N ASP A 134 3.35 7.92 -5.74
CA ASP A 134 3.24 8.95 -6.77
C ASP A 134 3.60 8.45 -8.19
N GLY A 135 3.00 7.32 -8.57
CA GLY A 135 3.16 6.74 -9.90
C GLY A 135 4.45 5.94 -10.10
N LYS A 136 5.37 5.94 -9.13
CA LYS A 136 6.61 5.16 -9.16
C LYS A 136 6.49 3.91 -8.29
N SER A 137 7.09 2.82 -8.76
CA SER A 137 7.07 1.54 -8.05
C SER A 137 8.33 1.36 -7.21
N TYR A 138 8.14 1.09 -5.92
CA TYR A 138 9.20 0.82 -4.95
C TYR A 138 8.96 -0.51 -4.24
N LEU A 139 10.00 -1.13 -3.69
CA LEU A 139 9.79 -2.22 -2.73
C LEU A 139 9.34 -1.62 -1.38
N ILE A 140 8.51 -2.34 -0.60
CA ILE A 140 8.03 -1.86 0.71
C ILE A 140 9.21 -1.49 1.62
N ILE A 141 10.26 -2.31 1.65
CA ILE A 141 11.47 -2.02 2.44
C ILE A 141 12.16 -0.68 2.06
N ARG A 142 11.89 -0.14 0.88
CA ARG A 142 12.38 1.14 0.35
C ARG A 142 11.30 2.20 0.20
N GLN A 143 10.14 2.07 0.84
CA GLN A 143 9.05 3.03 0.66
C GLN A 143 9.44 4.46 1.08
N LEU A 144 10.29 4.63 2.09
CA LEU A 144 10.83 5.95 2.48
C LEU A 144 11.58 6.65 1.34
N LYS A 145 12.26 5.90 0.48
CA LYS A 145 12.87 6.46 -0.74
C LYS A 145 11.83 7.05 -1.69
N GLY A 146 10.66 6.41 -1.78
CA GLY A 146 9.53 6.92 -2.56
C GLY A 146 9.03 8.23 -2.00
N PHE A 147 8.69 8.26 -0.71
CA PHE A 147 8.22 9.48 -0.03
C PHE A 147 9.22 10.64 -0.13
N VAL A 148 10.51 10.38 0.06
CA VAL A 148 11.56 11.38 -0.13
C VAL A 148 11.63 11.87 -1.58
N SER A 149 11.50 10.97 -2.56
CA SER A 149 11.52 11.37 -3.97
C SER A 149 10.36 12.29 -4.33
N SER A 150 9.18 12.05 -3.75
CA SER A 150 8.00 12.89 -3.90
C SER A 150 8.21 14.26 -3.24
N LEU A 151 8.78 14.25 -2.04
CA LEU A 151 9.13 15.43 -1.28
C LEU A 151 10.06 16.39 -2.01
N MET A 152 11.13 15.86 -2.60
CA MET A 152 12.11 16.67 -3.33
C MET A 152 11.49 17.39 -4.53
N GLY A 153 10.34 16.91 -5.03
CA GLY A 153 9.59 17.60 -6.08
C GLY A 153 8.75 18.79 -5.59
N ILE A 154 8.56 18.92 -4.27
CA ILE A 154 7.69 19.92 -3.63
C ILE A 154 8.52 20.90 -2.79
N ILE A 155 9.54 20.41 -2.09
CA ILE A 155 10.42 21.22 -1.24
C ILE A 155 11.57 21.73 -2.10
N ASP A 156 11.55 23.04 -2.35
CA ASP A 156 12.72 23.76 -2.84
C ASP A 156 13.82 23.65 -1.75
N GLU A 157 15.02 23.15 -2.11
CA GLU A 157 16.18 22.96 -1.21
C GLU A 157 16.55 24.22 -0.40
N THR A 158 16.01 25.37 -0.79
CA THR A 158 16.20 26.69 -0.19
C THR A 158 15.33 26.99 1.03
N SER A 159 14.32 26.16 1.33
CA SER A 159 13.45 26.34 2.51
C SER A 159 14.14 25.84 3.79
N LYS A 160 15.11 26.65 4.23
CA LYS A 160 15.75 26.61 5.55
C LYS A 160 14.71 26.84 6.65
N SER A 161 14.01 25.80 7.10
CA SER A 161 13.62 25.72 8.50
C SER A 161 14.69 24.92 9.24
N LYS A 162 15.71 25.64 9.72
CA LYS A 162 16.69 25.17 10.71
C LYS A 162 16.01 24.90 12.06
N LYS A 163 15.05 23.98 12.11
CA LYS A 163 14.73 23.23 13.33
C LYS A 163 15.26 21.83 13.09
N GLU A 164 16.45 21.58 13.64
CA GLU A 164 17.10 20.28 13.85
C GLU A 164 16.42 19.08 13.15
N GLN A 165 16.49 19.04 11.81
CA GLN A 165 16.07 17.85 11.09
C GLN A 165 17.03 16.72 11.46
N GLN A 166 16.53 15.71 12.16
CA GLN A 166 17.31 14.57 12.65
C GLN A 166 17.79 13.66 11.49
N PHE A 167 17.17 13.81 10.31
CA PHE A 167 17.56 13.18 9.06
C PHE A 167 17.60 14.22 7.93
N THR A 168 18.64 14.16 7.11
CA THR A 168 18.56 14.70 5.75
C THR A 168 17.65 13.80 4.89
N LEU A 169 17.10 14.37 3.81
CA LEU A 169 16.31 13.62 2.84
C LEU A 169 17.06 12.40 2.30
N THR A 170 18.35 12.55 1.99
CA THR A 170 19.21 11.46 1.52
C THR A 170 19.31 10.33 2.56
N GLU A 171 19.52 10.66 3.83
CA GLU A 171 19.62 9.66 4.91
C GLU A 171 18.31 8.93 5.12
N LEU A 172 17.18 9.66 5.15
CA LEU A 172 15.85 9.08 5.24
C LEU A 172 15.56 8.13 4.06
N SER A 173 15.97 8.51 2.84
CA SER A 173 15.76 7.69 1.64
C SER A 173 16.51 6.34 1.69
N ASN A 174 17.56 6.26 2.49
CA ASN A 174 18.38 5.07 2.63
C ASN A 174 17.97 4.19 3.80
N CYS A 175 17.11 4.68 4.70
CA CYS A 175 16.57 3.91 5.80
C CYS A 175 15.71 2.73 5.31
N LEU A 176 15.64 1.67 6.12
CA LEU A 176 14.88 0.46 5.78
C LEU A 176 13.58 0.45 6.55
N THR A 177 12.46 0.41 5.84
CA THR A 177 11.15 0.18 6.44
C THR A 177 11.04 -1.25 6.93
N ILE A 178 10.47 -1.44 8.12
CA ILE A 178 10.29 -2.76 8.75
C ILE A 178 8.85 -3.04 9.18
N GLY A 179 8.02 -2.02 9.30
CA GLY A 179 6.65 -2.20 9.76
C GLY A 179 5.81 -0.95 9.63
N TYR A 180 4.58 -1.03 10.11
CA TYR A 180 3.61 0.04 10.04
C TYR A 180 2.54 -0.07 11.13
N GLU A 181 1.92 1.05 11.45
CA GLU A 181 0.70 1.15 12.23
C GLU A 181 -0.12 2.27 11.59
N ASN A 182 -1.32 1.96 11.09
CA ASN A 182 -2.09 2.89 10.26
C ASN A 182 -1.23 3.53 9.15
N THR A 183 -0.97 4.83 9.23
CA THR A 183 -0.14 5.60 8.29
C THR A 183 1.29 5.81 8.78
N ARG A 184 1.59 5.42 10.02
CA ARG A 184 2.91 5.51 10.63
C ARG A 184 3.82 4.40 10.10
N ILE A 185 5.02 4.76 9.70
CA ILE A 185 6.00 3.86 9.11
C ILE A 185 7.13 3.61 10.10
N LEU A 186 7.32 2.36 10.50
CA LEU A 186 8.43 1.94 11.36
C LEU A 186 9.66 1.65 10.49
N PHE A 187 10.81 2.20 10.84
CA PHE A 187 12.05 2.02 10.08
C PHE A 187 13.29 1.89 10.98
N ILE A 188 14.35 1.33 10.38
CA ILE A 188 15.68 1.21 10.99
C ILE A 188 16.56 2.36 10.51
N ASP A 189 17.17 3.08 11.46
CA ASP A 189 18.30 3.95 11.18
C ASP A 189 19.61 3.15 11.27
N TYR A 190 20.23 2.89 10.12
CA TYR A 190 21.48 2.14 10.04
C TYR A 190 22.70 2.96 10.46
N ARG A 191 22.57 4.28 10.65
CA ARG A 191 23.67 5.18 11.03
C ARG A 191 24.02 5.07 12.52
N ASP A 192 23.05 4.76 13.38
CA ASP A 192 23.18 4.88 14.84
C ASP A 192 22.96 3.57 15.61
N SER A 193 23.54 2.48 15.08
CA SER A 193 23.44 1.12 15.64
C SER A 193 22.03 0.52 15.56
N ASN A 194 21.35 0.74 14.45
CA ASN A 194 20.04 0.15 14.14
C ASN A 194 18.96 0.55 15.16
N SER A 195 18.91 1.83 15.51
CA SER A 195 17.79 2.34 16.31
C SER A 195 16.50 2.36 15.47
N ILE A 196 15.37 2.26 16.16
CA ILE A 196 14.05 2.18 15.54
C ILE A 196 13.37 3.55 15.62
N TRP A 197 12.78 3.95 14.52
CA TRP A 197 12.14 5.24 14.33
C TRP A 197 10.78 5.09 13.67
N ILE A 198 9.94 6.10 13.85
CA ILE A 198 8.64 6.22 13.21
C ILE A 198 8.66 7.43 12.29
N PHE A 199 8.15 7.25 11.08
CA PHE A 199 7.88 8.32 10.13
C PHE A 199 6.37 8.54 10.02
N HIS A 200 5.92 9.79 10.22
CA HIS A 200 4.51 10.18 10.15
C HIS A 200 4.22 10.81 8.79
N SER A 201 3.58 10.06 7.88
CA SER A 201 3.23 10.56 6.55
C SER A 201 2.16 11.66 6.58
N ASP A 202 1.28 11.64 7.58
CA ASP A 202 0.07 12.47 7.59
C ASP A 202 0.29 13.87 8.18
N ASN A 203 1.33 14.02 9.00
CA ASN A 203 1.58 15.24 9.79
C ASN A 203 2.71 16.11 9.22
N GLY A 204 2.85 16.17 7.88
CA GLY A 204 3.76 17.12 7.25
C GLY A 204 5.25 16.84 7.51
N TYR A 205 5.64 15.56 7.49
CA TYR A 205 7.03 15.07 7.62
C TYR A 205 7.61 15.21 9.02
N ASP A 206 7.07 14.42 9.93
CA ASP A 206 7.59 14.29 11.29
C ASP A 206 8.23 12.91 11.51
N PHE A 207 9.22 12.85 12.40
CA PHE A 207 9.94 11.63 12.76
C PHE A 207 10.04 11.52 14.28
N GLU A 208 9.74 10.34 14.80
CA GLU A 208 9.85 10.06 16.23
C GLU A 208 10.88 8.96 16.48
N LYS A 209 11.87 9.25 17.33
CA LYS A 209 12.81 8.23 17.80
C LYS A 209 12.15 7.38 18.87
N THR A 210 12.14 6.07 18.69
CA THR A 210 11.64 5.15 19.71
C THR A 210 12.73 4.83 20.74
N ASN A 211 12.34 4.27 21.88
CA ASN A 211 13.28 3.69 22.85
C ASN A 211 13.80 2.30 22.46
N LYS A 212 13.45 1.80 21.26
CA LYS A 212 13.77 0.44 20.79
C LYS A 212 14.96 0.42 19.85
N LYS A 213 15.68 -0.69 19.89
CA LYS A 213 16.67 -1.07 18.89
C LYS A 213 16.28 -2.36 18.18
N LEU A 214 16.82 -2.57 16.98
CA LEU A 214 16.55 -3.75 16.16
C LEU A 214 16.82 -5.07 16.90
N ASN A 215 17.83 -5.12 17.76
CA ASN A 215 18.14 -6.31 18.55
C ASN A 215 17.05 -6.65 19.59
N GLU A 216 16.28 -5.67 20.10
CA GLU A 216 15.14 -5.93 20.99
C GLU A 216 13.97 -6.55 20.22
N ILE A 217 13.77 -6.14 18.97
CA ILE A 217 12.79 -6.77 18.07
C ILE A 217 13.16 -8.24 17.86
N ILE A 218 14.44 -8.49 17.55
CA ILE A 218 14.95 -9.85 17.33
C ILE A 218 14.87 -10.71 18.60
N LYS A 219 15.21 -10.15 19.78
CA LYS A 219 15.29 -10.92 21.05
C LYS A 219 13.96 -11.30 21.67
N LYS A 220 12.88 -10.53 21.47
CA LYS A 220 11.53 -10.85 22.01
C LYS A 220 10.94 -12.16 21.47
N SER A 221 11.65 -12.85 20.59
CA SER A 221 11.24 -14.09 19.96
C SER A 221 11.95 -15.36 20.47
N LYS A 222 12.83 -15.23 21.49
CA LYS A 222 13.44 -16.36 22.20
C LYS A 222 12.77 -16.63 23.54
#